data_AF-A0A7J5U5Q3-F1
#
_entry.id   AF-A0A7J5U5Q3-F1
#
_cell.length_a   1.000
_cell.length_b   1.000
_cell.length_c   1.000
_cell.angle_alpha   90.00
_cell.angle_beta   90.00
_cell.angle_gamma   90.00
#
_symmetry.space_group_name_H-M   'P 1'
#
loop_
_entity.id
_entity.type
_entity.pdbx_description
1 polymer ?
#
loop_
_entity_poly.entity_id
_entity_poly.type
_entity_poly.pdbx_seq_one_letter_code
_entity_poly.pdbx_strand_id
1 'polypeptide(L)'
;MQNAGNWIGFWMALLLGLTGISEGKPMPAPKTESVRSYTITENDTTVYVLHLSLDGAGQPAYFYRNVFTPVCLTGECKPVYINFYWDLLGNYTRFDFPPGEELTKMDHKPFKPEDYEKLQTILANTNSLFRQVAMDDLVGKGTENLADSVDAKAGATLKTVKNEVIEGAVYTCYTLWHIAHGKVVNEMQRITESYRSEALLHRFMTSTNHHYQYWALDRVLGPGGQVPPTFAADVQGLIRGKNVFTARYALQKVAPDFWNTPERQRWLWDTYLKAGYTLQLAILKKLTTTRLLPTLTEPMAGHLPNANPEQFTLLLNLLAAQPALSEKTQLAMAGQLSGSNPDYTARIYQLLTSQRPKNRAVQAQMARFQSKPVQPQH
;
A
#
# COMPACT_ATOMS: atom_id res chain seq x y z
N MET A 1 -57.95 -37.59 18.31
CA MET A 1 -58.99 -38.41 17.66
C MET A 1 -60.20 -37.53 17.38
N GLN A 2 -60.51 -37.44 16.09
CA GLN A 2 -61.69 -36.93 15.36
C GLN A 2 -62.89 -36.28 16.09
N ASN A 3 -63.28 -35.09 15.63
CA ASN A 3 -64.55 -34.79 14.92
C ASN A 3 -64.49 -33.33 14.44
N ALA A 4 -64.40 -33.01 13.14
CA ALA A 4 -65.41 -33.09 12.07
C ALA A 4 -66.57 -32.09 12.25
N GLY A 5 -66.66 -31.10 11.34
CA GLY A 5 -67.72 -30.08 11.33
C GLY A 5 -67.56 -29.03 10.22
N ASN A 6 -67.83 -29.45 8.98
CA ASN A 6 -67.96 -28.64 7.76
C ASN A 6 -68.88 -27.41 7.91
N TRP A 7 -68.52 -26.29 7.27
CA TRP A 7 -69.49 -25.49 6.49
C TRP A 7 -68.86 -25.03 5.17
N ILE A 8 -69.51 -25.46 4.09
CA ILE A 8 -69.24 -25.17 2.68
C ILE A 8 -70.13 -23.98 2.27
N GLY A 9 -69.59 -23.08 1.45
CA GLY A 9 -70.35 -22.12 0.65
C GLY A 9 -69.41 -21.35 -0.29
N PHE A 10 -69.11 -21.91 -1.46
CA PHE A 10 -69.75 -21.61 -2.75
C PHE A 10 -69.15 -20.38 -3.48
N TRP A 11 -68.20 -20.62 -4.39
CA TRP A 11 -68.30 -20.37 -5.84
C TRP A 11 -66.91 -20.19 -6.47
N MET A 12 -66.68 -21.02 -7.48
CA MET A 12 -65.53 -21.02 -8.37
C MET A 12 -65.81 -20.10 -9.57
N ALA A 13 -64.72 -19.51 -10.09
CA ALA A 13 -64.57 -18.87 -11.40
C ALA A 13 -64.94 -17.38 -11.54
N LEU A 14 -63.90 -16.53 -11.53
CA LEU A 14 -63.61 -15.69 -12.70
C LEU A 14 -62.10 -15.48 -12.83
N LEU A 15 -61.49 -16.25 -13.73
CA LEU A 15 -60.22 -15.91 -14.37
C LEU A 15 -60.51 -14.76 -15.34
N LEU A 16 -59.93 -13.58 -15.13
CA LEU A 16 -59.61 -12.60 -16.19
C LEU A 16 -58.73 -11.47 -15.63
N GLY A 17 -57.46 -11.48 -16.02
CA GLY A 17 -56.72 -10.29 -16.43
C GLY A 17 -56.11 -9.39 -15.36
N LEU A 18 -54.90 -9.72 -14.89
CA LEU A 18 -53.87 -8.71 -14.57
C LEU A 18 -52.46 -9.30 -14.84
N THR A 19 -52.12 -9.49 -16.12
CA THR A 19 -50.71 -9.55 -16.54
C THR A 19 -50.13 -8.14 -16.52
N GLY A 20 -49.76 -7.68 -15.32
CA GLY A 20 -48.89 -6.52 -15.16
C GLY A 20 -47.43 -6.98 -15.26
N ILE A 21 -46.97 -7.27 -16.48
CA ILE A 21 -45.53 -7.34 -16.75
C ILE A 21 -45.04 -5.90 -16.61
N SER A 22 -44.44 -5.59 -15.46
CA SER A 22 -43.62 -4.39 -15.30
C SER A 22 -42.54 -4.47 -16.38
N GLU A 23 -42.67 -3.65 -17.43
CA GLU A 23 -41.59 -3.32 -18.34
C GLU A 23 -40.44 -2.76 -17.49
N GLY A 24 -39.52 -3.65 -17.11
CA GLY A 24 -38.26 -3.25 -16.52
C GLY A 24 -37.59 -2.33 -17.53
N LYS A 25 -37.33 -1.08 -17.12
CA LYS A 25 -36.40 -0.20 -17.85
C LYS A 25 -35.21 -1.05 -18.26
N PRO A 26 -34.82 -1.07 -19.55
CA PRO A 26 -33.63 -1.81 -19.96
C PRO A 26 -32.48 -1.32 -19.08
N MET A 27 -31.85 -2.25 -18.37
CA MET A 27 -30.56 -1.98 -17.73
C MET A 27 -29.67 -1.36 -18.82
N PRO A 28 -29.05 -0.20 -18.55
CA PRO A 28 -28.09 0.34 -19.51
C PRO A 28 -27.07 -0.75 -19.81
N ALA A 29 -26.90 -1.06 -21.09
CA ALA A 29 -25.89 -2.01 -21.55
C ALA A 29 -24.55 -1.69 -20.85
N PRO A 30 -23.76 -2.69 -20.46
CA PRO A 30 -22.43 -2.44 -19.91
C PRO A 30 -21.69 -1.53 -20.89
N LYS A 31 -21.34 -0.33 -20.44
CA LYS A 31 -20.67 0.66 -21.27
C LYS A 31 -19.39 0.01 -21.79
N THR A 32 -19.31 -0.13 -23.11
CA THR A 32 -18.23 -0.83 -23.81
C THR A 32 -16.88 -0.22 -23.41
N GLU A 33 -15.92 -1.06 -23.02
CA GLU A 33 -14.53 -0.64 -22.80
C GLU A 33 -14.04 0.10 -24.05
N SER A 34 -13.40 1.26 -23.86
CA SER A 34 -12.92 2.09 -24.97
C SER A 34 -11.40 2.19 -24.93
N VAL A 35 -10.76 2.23 -26.09
CA VAL A 35 -9.31 2.21 -26.21
C VAL A 35 -8.81 3.52 -26.80
N ARG A 36 -7.72 4.06 -26.22
CA ARG A 36 -6.97 5.19 -26.79
C ARG A 36 -5.55 4.74 -27.15
N SER A 37 -5.03 5.25 -28.26
CA SER A 37 -3.72 4.83 -28.80
C SER A 37 -2.74 6.00 -28.79
N TYR A 38 -1.48 5.72 -28.45
CA TYR A 38 -0.39 6.68 -28.40
C TYR A 38 0.79 6.13 -29.17
N THR A 39 1.31 6.90 -30.13
CA THR A 39 2.52 6.54 -30.86
C THR A 39 3.75 6.96 -30.03
N ILE A 40 4.61 5.99 -29.72
CA ILE A 40 5.80 6.19 -28.90
C ILE A 40 7.04 5.86 -29.72
N THR A 41 8.04 6.74 -29.67
CA THR A 41 9.34 6.58 -30.32
C THR A 41 10.37 6.13 -29.29
N GLU A 42 10.92 4.93 -29.45
CA GLU A 42 11.89 4.34 -28.50
C GLU A 42 13.32 4.84 -28.76
N ASN A 43 13.65 4.97 -30.05
CA ASN A 43 14.88 5.49 -30.63
C ASN A 43 14.57 6.00 -32.06
N ASP A 44 15.59 6.49 -32.77
CA ASP A 44 15.43 7.16 -34.07
C ASP A 44 14.73 6.32 -35.16
N THR A 45 14.63 5.00 -34.98
CA THR A 45 14.07 4.07 -35.97
C THR A 45 12.87 3.26 -35.47
N THR A 46 12.72 3.09 -34.15
CA THR A 46 11.73 2.19 -33.55
C THR A 46 10.55 2.98 -33.00
N VAL A 47 9.39 2.79 -33.64
CA VAL A 47 8.12 3.39 -33.25
C VAL A 47 7.11 2.28 -32.93
N TYR A 48 6.32 2.46 -31.88
CA TYR A 48 5.27 1.53 -31.50
C TYR A 48 4.00 2.23 -31.02
N VAL A 49 2.91 1.48 -30.96
CA VAL A 49 1.62 1.96 -30.46
C VAL A 49 1.40 1.41 -29.05
N LEU A 50 1.19 2.32 -28.11
CA LEU A 50 0.76 2.03 -26.75
C LEU A 50 -0.75 2.26 -26.65
N HIS A 51 -1.48 1.29 -26.12
CA HIS A 51 -2.91 1.39 -25.91
C HIS A 51 -3.24 1.63 -24.43
N LEU A 52 -4.17 2.54 -24.17
CA LEU A 52 -4.79 2.75 -22.86
C LEU A 52 -6.23 2.25 -22.94
N SER A 53 -6.55 1.23 -22.14
CA SER A 53 -7.92 0.79 -21.93
C SER A 53 -8.61 1.70 -20.92
N LEU A 54 -9.86 2.07 -21.21
CA LEU A 54 -10.74 2.85 -20.34
C LEU A 54 -11.91 1.97 -19.90
N ASP A 55 -12.29 2.10 -18.63
CA ASP A 55 -13.48 1.46 -18.09
C ASP A 55 -14.78 2.07 -18.64
N GLY A 56 -15.92 1.49 -18.28
CA GLY A 56 -17.23 2.00 -18.71
C GLY A 56 -17.52 3.44 -18.27
N ALA A 57 -16.82 3.98 -17.26
CA ALA A 57 -16.94 5.38 -16.86
C ALA A 57 -15.96 6.30 -17.62
N GLY A 58 -15.21 5.77 -18.58
CA GLY A 58 -14.18 6.49 -19.33
C GLY A 58 -12.92 6.77 -18.51
N GLN A 59 -12.74 6.10 -17.36
CA GLN A 59 -11.53 6.27 -16.54
C GLN A 59 -10.43 5.32 -17.02
N PRO A 60 -9.16 5.74 -16.96
CA PRO A 60 -8.04 4.88 -17.34
C PRO A 60 -8.04 3.60 -16.49
N ALA A 61 -7.82 2.45 -17.11
CA ALA A 61 -7.82 1.15 -16.41
C ALA A 61 -6.42 0.52 -16.39
N TYR A 62 -5.84 0.28 -17.57
CA TYR A 62 -4.51 -0.31 -17.74
C TYR A 62 -3.96 0.03 -19.12
N PHE A 63 -2.64 -0.10 -19.27
CA PHE A 63 -1.97 -0.01 -20.56
C PHE A 63 -1.73 -1.39 -21.14
N TYR A 64 -1.71 -1.49 -22.46
CA TYR A 64 -1.22 -2.68 -23.16
C TYR A 64 -0.57 -2.35 -24.50
N ARG A 65 0.26 -3.27 -24.99
CA ARG A 65 0.92 -3.15 -26.29
C ARG A 65 1.21 -4.53 -26.87
N ASN A 66 1.04 -4.66 -28.18
CA ASN A 66 1.60 -5.77 -28.95
C ASN A 66 3.10 -5.51 -29.21
N VAL A 67 3.92 -6.47 -28.83
CA VAL A 67 5.38 -6.44 -28.98
C VAL A 67 5.76 -7.44 -30.06
N PHE A 68 6.49 -6.94 -31.05
CA PHE A 68 7.20 -7.74 -32.04
C PHE A 68 8.68 -7.50 -31.88
N THR A 69 9.46 -8.55 -31.69
CA THR A 69 10.92 -8.43 -31.63
C THR A 69 11.61 -9.67 -32.20
N PRO A 70 12.64 -9.51 -33.05
CA PRO A 70 13.53 -10.61 -33.37
C PRO A 70 14.33 -10.97 -32.11
N VAL A 71 14.29 -12.23 -31.68
CA VAL A 71 14.96 -12.68 -30.44
C VAL A 71 16.06 -13.70 -30.72
N CYS A 72 17.11 -13.26 -31.39
CA CYS A 72 18.39 -13.99 -31.45
C CYS A 72 19.45 -13.11 -32.07
N LEU A 73 20.71 -13.33 -31.67
CA LEU A 73 21.88 -12.70 -32.26
C LEU A 73 22.14 -13.21 -33.69
N THR A 74 21.69 -14.43 -34.00
CA THR A 74 22.00 -15.15 -35.25
C THR A 74 20.90 -15.07 -36.32
N GLY A 75 19.72 -14.54 -36.00
CA GLY A 75 18.56 -14.50 -36.91
C GLY A 75 17.86 -15.85 -37.11
N GLU A 76 18.31 -16.92 -36.44
CA GLU A 76 17.79 -18.28 -36.63
C GLU A 76 16.55 -18.59 -35.80
N CYS A 77 16.28 -17.83 -34.72
CA CYS A 77 15.08 -18.06 -33.89
C CYS A 77 13.84 -17.42 -34.51
N LYS A 78 12.68 -18.05 -34.27
CA LYS A 78 11.37 -17.45 -34.59
C LYS A 78 11.22 -16.10 -33.86
N PRO A 79 10.70 -15.05 -34.53
CA PRO A 79 10.44 -13.78 -33.87
C PRO A 79 9.38 -13.95 -32.78
N VAL A 80 9.44 -13.09 -31.77
CA VAL A 80 8.48 -13.10 -30.67
C VAL A 80 7.34 -12.13 -30.95
N TYR A 81 6.13 -12.66 -30.82
CA TYR A 81 4.88 -11.90 -30.79
C TYR A 81 4.25 -12.08 -29.41
N ILE A 82 4.18 -11.01 -28.63
CA ILE A 82 3.71 -11.07 -27.24
C ILE A 82 2.96 -9.79 -26.89
N ASN A 83 1.91 -9.88 -26.10
CA ASN A 83 1.16 -8.72 -25.64
C ASN A 83 1.53 -8.45 -24.19
N PHE A 84 1.95 -7.24 -23.89
CA PHE A 84 2.27 -6.82 -22.53
C PHE A 84 1.19 -5.92 -21.98
N TYR A 85 1.00 -6.02 -20.66
CA TYR A 85 0.03 -5.24 -19.91
C TYR A 85 0.69 -4.61 -18.68
N TRP A 86 0.39 -3.34 -18.44
CA TRP A 86 0.90 -2.57 -17.32
C TRP A 86 -0.24 -1.90 -16.56
N ASP A 87 0.01 -1.65 -15.28
CA ASP A 87 -0.81 -0.72 -14.52
C ASP A 87 -0.57 0.73 -15.00
N LEU A 88 -1.32 1.67 -14.44
CA LEU A 88 -1.31 3.08 -14.86
C LEU A 88 -0.03 3.83 -14.46
N LEU A 89 0.82 3.26 -13.61
CA LEU A 89 2.14 3.83 -13.32
C LEU A 89 3.27 3.11 -14.07
N GLY A 90 2.89 2.21 -14.99
CA GLY A 90 3.83 1.45 -15.81
C GLY A 90 4.46 0.28 -15.07
N ASN A 91 3.86 -0.21 -13.99
CA ASN A 91 4.30 -1.48 -13.40
C ASN A 91 3.76 -2.62 -14.26
N TYR A 92 4.67 -3.48 -14.73
CA TYR A 92 4.31 -4.67 -15.48
C TYR A 92 3.36 -5.57 -14.68
N THR A 93 2.31 -6.10 -15.34
CA THR A 93 1.31 -6.96 -14.69
C THR A 93 1.31 -8.38 -15.24
N ARG A 94 1.26 -8.55 -16.56
CA ARG A 94 1.13 -9.85 -17.23
C ARG A 94 1.46 -9.75 -18.71
N PHE A 95 1.51 -10.91 -19.34
CA PHE A 95 1.54 -11.06 -20.78
C PHE A 95 0.51 -12.07 -21.26
N ASP A 96 0.15 -11.98 -22.54
CA ASP A 96 -0.51 -13.06 -23.28
C ASP A 96 -0.01 -13.07 -24.74
N PHE A 97 -0.58 -13.95 -25.55
CA PHE A 97 -0.16 -14.17 -26.93
C PHE A 97 -1.31 -13.93 -27.90
N PRO A 98 -1.02 -13.38 -29.10
CA PRO A 98 -1.93 -13.51 -30.23
C PRO A 98 -2.27 -14.99 -30.51
N PRO A 99 -3.46 -15.28 -31.07
CA PRO A 99 -3.84 -16.66 -31.39
C PRO A 99 -2.81 -17.37 -32.28
N GLY A 100 -2.33 -18.52 -31.84
CA GLY A 100 -1.38 -19.36 -32.58
C GLY A 100 0.09 -19.03 -32.38
N GLU A 101 0.42 -18.01 -31.58
CA GLU A 101 1.80 -17.64 -31.24
C GLU A 101 2.29 -18.36 -29.97
N GLU A 102 3.56 -18.73 -29.96
CA GLU A 102 4.24 -19.35 -28.83
C GLU A 102 5.70 -18.89 -28.74
N LEU A 103 6.29 -18.92 -27.54
CA LEU A 103 7.72 -18.68 -27.37
C LEU A 103 8.50 -19.96 -27.62
N THR A 104 9.68 -19.83 -28.25
CA THR A 104 10.61 -20.93 -28.44
C THR A 104 11.96 -20.62 -27.77
N LYS A 105 12.64 -21.68 -27.35
CA LYS A 105 14.02 -21.69 -26.88
C LYS A 105 14.97 -21.88 -28.08
N MET A 106 16.26 -21.95 -27.79
CA MET A 106 17.27 -22.49 -28.71
C MET A 106 16.78 -23.81 -29.33
N ASP A 107 17.15 -24.03 -30.60
CA ASP A 107 16.70 -25.14 -31.44
C ASP A 107 15.19 -25.17 -31.76
N HIS A 108 14.49 -24.04 -31.69
CA HIS A 108 13.05 -23.95 -31.97
C HIS A 108 12.15 -24.77 -31.05
N LYS A 109 12.64 -25.19 -29.87
CA LYS A 109 11.86 -25.96 -28.91
C LYS A 109 10.81 -25.06 -28.25
N PRO A 110 9.51 -25.39 -28.29
CA PRO A 110 8.49 -24.60 -27.61
C PRO A 110 8.74 -24.47 -26.11
N PHE A 111 8.34 -23.34 -25.55
CA PHE A 111 8.27 -23.16 -24.10
C PHE A 111 7.25 -24.13 -23.50
N LYS A 112 7.60 -24.71 -22.35
CA LYS A 112 6.69 -25.51 -21.53
C LYS A 112 5.90 -24.59 -20.58
N PRO A 113 4.79 -25.06 -19.99
CA PRO A 113 4.04 -24.28 -19.01
C PRO A 113 4.91 -23.69 -17.89
N GLU A 114 5.89 -24.44 -17.39
CA GLU A 114 6.79 -23.99 -16.32
C GLU A 114 7.73 -22.86 -16.77
N ASP A 115 8.06 -22.81 -18.06
CA ASP A 115 8.86 -21.74 -18.64
C ASP A 115 8.06 -20.43 -18.66
N TYR A 116 6.76 -20.47 -18.94
CA TYR A 116 5.90 -19.28 -18.92
C TYR A 116 5.70 -18.74 -17.50
N GLU A 117 5.52 -19.61 -16.50
CA GLU A 117 5.46 -19.20 -15.09
C GLU A 117 6.78 -18.56 -14.63
N LYS A 118 7.91 -19.15 -15.06
CA LYS A 118 9.24 -18.58 -14.80
C LYS A 118 9.40 -17.23 -15.49
N LEU A 119 8.98 -17.10 -16.74
CA LEU A 119 9.01 -15.82 -17.47
C LEU A 119 8.18 -14.76 -16.77
N GLN A 120 6.96 -15.09 -16.33
CA GLN A 120 6.12 -14.17 -15.56
C GLN A 120 6.84 -13.68 -14.29
N THR A 121 7.51 -14.58 -13.58
CA THR A 121 8.29 -14.24 -12.37
C THR A 121 9.47 -13.32 -12.70
N ILE A 122 10.20 -13.61 -13.79
CA ILE A 122 11.31 -12.78 -14.27
C ILE A 122 10.82 -11.37 -14.62
N LEU A 123 9.77 -11.27 -15.43
CA LEU A 123 9.22 -9.98 -15.89
C LEU A 123 8.60 -9.16 -14.75
N ALA A 124 8.03 -9.80 -13.72
CA ALA A 124 7.51 -9.11 -12.54
C ALA A 124 8.62 -8.61 -11.59
N ASN A 125 9.86 -9.10 -11.71
CA ASN A 125 10.96 -8.70 -10.84
C ASN A 125 11.62 -7.39 -11.29
N THR A 126 11.24 -6.27 -10.68
CA THR A 126 11.84 -4.94 -10.93
C THR A 126 13.28 -4.81 -10.42
N ASN A 127 13.74 -5.72 -9.56
CA ASN A 127 15.10 -5.78 -9.04
C ASN A 127 15.96 -6.85 -9.74
N SER A 128 15.58 -7.25 -10.95
CA SER A 128 16.35 -8.20 -11.75
C SER A 128 17.79 -7.73 -12.00
N LEU A 129 18.71 -8.69 -12.02
CA LEU A 129 20.09 -8.54 -12.47
C LEU A 129 20.19 -7.92 -13.87
N PHE A 130 19.20 -8.15 -14.74
CA PHE A 130 19.16 -7.57 -16.09
C PHE A 130 19.25 -6.04 -16.09
N ARG A 131 18.84 -5.38 -15.01
CA ARG A 131 18.97 -3.92 -14.87
C ARG A 131 20.43 -3.44 -14.92
N GLN A 132 21.37 -4.27 -14.49
CA GLN A 132 22.77 -3.87 -14.22
C GLN A 132 23.79 -4.59 -15.10
N VAL A 133 23.37 -5.63 -15.84
CA VAL A 133 24.27 -6.50 -16.59
C VAL A 133 24.01 -6.34 -18.09
N ALA A 134 25.09 -6.27 -18.88
CA ALA A 134 24.98 -6.24 -20.33
C ALA A 134 24.71 -7.65 -20.89
N MET A 135 24.07 -7.74 -22.06
CA MET A 135 23.82 -9.04 -22.70
C MET A 135 25.11 -9.86 -22.88
N ASP A 136 26.20 -9.21 -23.29
CA ASP A 136 27.47 -9.89 -23.56
C ASP A 136 28.07 -10.57 -22.32
N ASP A 137 27.81 -10.01 -21.13
CA ASP A 137 28.24 -10.59 -19.86
C ASP A 137 27.40 -11.83 -19.46
N LEU A 138 26.21 -11.98 -20.03
CA LEU A 138 25.33 -13.14 -19.82
C LEU A 138 25.62 -14.29 -20.81
N VAL A 139 26.31 -13.99 -21.93
CA VAL A 139 26.49 -14.91 -23.07
C VAL A 139 27.97 -15.07 -23.49
N GLY A 140 28.93 -14.55 -22.71
CA GLY A 140 30.37 -14.55 -23.05
C GLY A 140 31.03 -15.93 -23.21
N LYS A 141 32.14 -16.00 -23.98
CA LYS A 141 32.90 -17.24 -24.22
C LYS A 141 33.25 -17.95 -22.91
N GLY A 142 32.72 -19.16 -22.73
CA GLY A 142 32.81 -19.93 -21.48
C GLY A 142 31.46 -20.16 -20.78
N THR A 143 30.39 -19.48 -21.18
CA THR A 143 29.02 -19.75 -20.70
C THR A 143 28.31 -20.87 -21.46
N GLU A 144 29.00 -21.46 -22.43
CA GLU A 144 28.49 -22.52 -23.32
C GLU A 144 28.18 -23.81 -22.54
N ASN A 145 28.77 -23.94 -21.35
CA ASN A 145 28.51 -24.98 -20.36
C ASN A 145 28.06 -24.40 -19.01
N LEU A 146 27.25 -23.33 -18.99
CA LEU A 146 26.64 -22.83 -17.74
C LEU A 146 25.88 -23.93 -16.98
N ALA A 147 25.47 -25.00 -17.67
CA ALA A 147 24.88 -26.19 -17.06
C ALA A 147 25.86 -26.99 -16.17
N ASP A 148 27.16 -27.05 -16.49
CA ASP A 148 28.04 -28.14 -16.03
C ASP A 148 29.29 -27.78 -15.21
N SER A 149 29.62 -26.51 -14.95
CA SER A 149 30.80 -26.19 -14.12
C SER A 149 30.45 -25.94 -12.65
N VAL A 150 30.60 -26.97 -11.82
CA VAL A 150 30.71 -26.89 -10.35
C VAL A 150 32.14 -26.47 -10.01
N ASP A 151 32.44 -25.16 -10.04
CA ASP A 151 33.66 -24.65 -9.40
C ASP A 151 33.37 -23.47 -8.47
N ALA A 152 33.83 -23.61 -7.23
CA ALA A 152 33.25 -23.03 -6.03
C ALA A 152 33.56 -21.54 -5.79
N LYS A 153 33.99 -20.81 -6.82
CA LYS A 153 34.30 -19.36 -6.72
C LYS A 153 33.37 -18.46 -7.55
N ALA A 154 32.62 -19.02 -8.50
CA ALA A 154 31.62 -18.31 -9.32
C ALA A 154 30.16 -18.74 -9.02
N GLY A 155 29.97 -19.71 -8.11
CA GLY A 155 28.69 -20.40 -7.91
C GLY A 155 27.52 -19.51 -7.49
N ALA A 156 27.75 -18.46 -6.70
CA ALA A 156 26.69 -17.54 -6.30
C ALA A 156 26.17 -16.70 -7.49
N THR A 157 27.07 -16.12 -8.28
CA THR A 157 26.72 -15.33 -9.47
C THR A 157 26.05 -16.19 -10.54
N LEU A 158 26.58 -17.39 -10.80
CA LEU A 158 26.00 -18.37 -11.74
C LEU A 158 24.59 -18.81 -11.33
N LYS A 159 24.38 -19.05 -10.03
CA LYS A 159 23.07 -19.45 -9.49
C LYS A 159 22.05 -18.30 -9.58
N THR A 160 22.48 -17.06 -9.34
CA THR A 160 21.63 -15.87 -9.51
C THR A 160 21.22 -15.72 -10.98
N VAL A 161 22.15 -15.85 -11.93
CA VAL A 161 21.84 -15.79 -13.37
C VAL A 161 20.87 -16.92 -13.76
N LYS A 162 21.11 -18.17 -13.35
CA LYS A 162 20.21 -19.31 -13.63
C LYS A 162 18.79 -19.12 -13.09
N ASN A 163 18.63 -18.42 -11.97
CA ASN A 163 17.32 -18.13 -11.40
C ASN A 163 16.57 -17.05 -12.20
N GLU A 164 17.29 -16.18 -12.90
CA GLU A 164 16.71 -15.07 -13.68
C GLU A 164 16.57 -15.34 -15.19
N VAL A 165 16.95 -16.52 -15.66
CA VAL A 165 16.84 -16.90 -17.08
C VAL A 165 16.14 -18.23 -17.25
N ILE A 166 15.48 -18.41 -18.39
CA ILE A 166 15.06 -19.73 -18.84
C ILE A 166 16.20 -20.33 -19.66
N GLU A 167 16.57 -21.57 -19.37
CA GLU A 167 17.62 -22.28 -20.10
C GLU A 167 17.27 -22.35 -21.58
N GLY A 168 18.21 -21.95 -22.44
CA GLY A 168 17.98 -21.83 -23.88
C GLY A 168 17.14 -20.61 -24.29
N ALA A 169 16.88 -19.64 -23.41
CA ALA A 169 16.12 -18.43 -23.76
C ALA A 169 16.61 -17.15 -23.04
N VAL A 170 17.91 -17.09 -22.71
CA VAL A 170 18.53 -15.93 -22.01
C VAL A 170 18.26 -14.62 -22.75
N TYR A 171 18.49 -14.59 -24.07
CA TYR A 171 18.30 -13.40 -24.90
C TYR A 171 16.84 -12.92 -24.88
N THR A 172 15.89 -13.87 -25.00
CA THR A 172 14.45 -13.59 -24.93
C THR A 172 14.06 -13.03 -23.58
N CYS A 173 14.46 -13.66 -22.47
CA CYS A 173 14.19 -13.16 -21.12
C CYS A 173 14.71 -11.74 -20.91
N TYR A 174 15.97 -11.49 -21.29
CA TYR A 174 16.59 -10.18 -21.16
C TYR A 174 15.89 -9.09 -21.98
N THR A 175 15.60 -9.40 -23.25
CA THR A 175 14.96 -8.46 -24.18
C THR A 175 13.57 -8.09 -23.69
N LEU A 176 12.76 -9.10 -23.35
CA LEU A 176 11.40 -8.89 -22.86
C LEU A 176 11.37 -8.12 -21.54
N TRP A 177 12.32 -8.37 -20.64
CA TRP A 177 12.42 -7.60 -19.39
C TRP A 177 12.71 -6.12 -19.67
N HIS A 178 13.64 -5.81 -20.58
CA HIS A 178 13.94 -4.42 -20.95
C HIS A 178 12.79 -3.72 -21.65
N ILE A 179 11.98 -4.45 -22.43
CA ILE A 179 10.76 -3.89 -23.03
C ILE A 179 9.72 -3.58 -21.93
N ALA A 180 9.57 -4.47 -20.95
CA ALA A 180 8.62 -4.31 -19.85
C ALA A 180 8.97 -3.13 -18.92
N HIS A 181 10.27 -2.89 -18.68
CA HIS A 181 10.75 -1.90 -17.69
C HIS A 181 11.47 -0.70 -18.31
N GLY A 182 11.45 -0.59 -19.65
CA GLY A 182 12.20 0.41 -20.39
C GLY A 182 11.53 1.79 -20.44
N LYS A 183 11.89 2.57 -21.47
CA LYS A 183 11.43 3.95 -21.66
C LYS A 183 9.90 4.11 -21.70
N VAL A 184 9.17 3.05 -22.06
CA VAL A 184 7.70 3.05 -22.14
C VAL A 184 7.04 3.46 -20.82
N VAL A 185 7.66 3.12 -19.68
CA VAL A 185 7.15 3.42 -18.34
C VAL A 185 7.01 4.93 -18.12
N ASN A 186 7.98 5.72 -18.59
CA ASN A 186 7.94 7.18 -18.46
C ASN A 186 6.77 7.78 -19.26
N GLU A 187 6.52 7.25 -20.46
CA GLU A 187 5.39 7.68 -21.28
C GLU A 187 4.05 7.30 -20.66
N MET A 188 3.93 6.09 -20.09
CA MET A 188 2.74 5.68 -19.34
C MET A 188 2.47 6.62 -18.17
N GLN A 189 3.50 6.98 -17.39
CA GLN A 189 3.35 7.91 -16.27
C GLN A 189 2.95 9.32 -16.74
N ARG A 190 3.53 9.81 -17.84
CA ARG A 190 3.17 11.10 -18.45
C ARG A 190 1.72 11.08 -18.96
N ILE A 191 1.30 10.00 -19.61
CA ILE A 191 -0.08 9.83 -20.06
C ILE A 191 -1.01 9.80 -18.84
N THR A 192 -0.73 8.99 -17.82
CA THR A 192 -1.55 8.93 -16.59
C THR A 192 -1.66 10.30 -15.90
N GLU A 193 -0.60 11.10 -15.88
CA GLU A 193 -0.65 12.48 -15.37
C GLU A 193 -1.65 13.34 -16.15
N SER A 194 -1.78 13.16 -17.48
CA SER A 194 -2.77 13.88 -18.30
C SER A 194 -4.23 13.48 -17.99
N TYR A 195 -4.45 12.31 -17.36
CA TYR A 195 -5.77 11.87 -16.87
C TYR A 195 -6.01 12.23 -15.40
N ARG A 196 -5.10 12.98 -14.77
CA ARG A 196 -5.25 13.34 -13.36
C ARG A 196 -6.56 14.07 -13.12
N SER A 197 -7.40 13.45 -12.30
CA SER A 197 -8.67 13.98 -11.84
C SER A 197 -8.84 13.64 -10.36
N GLU A 198 -9.77 14.31 -9.68
CA GLU A 198 -10.07 14.00 -8.28
C GLU A 198 -10.52 12.54 -8.12
N ALA A 199 -11.36 12.06 -9.04
CA ALA A 199 -11.82 10.66 -9.06
C ALA A 199 -10.66 9.66 -9.19
N LEU A 200 -9.68 9.94 -10.04
CA LEU A 200 -8.50 9.10 -10.20
C LEU A 200 -7.65 9.08 -8.92
N LEU A 201 -7.45 10.23 -8.29
CA LEU A 201 -6.67 10.37 -7.05
C LEU A 201 -7.34 9.62 -5.88
N HIS A 202 -8.67 9.73 -5.73
CA HIS A 202 -9.46 8.95 -4.78
C HIS A 202 -9.28 7.45 -4.99
N ARG A 203 -9.40 7.01 -6.24
CA ARG A 203 -9.22 5.60 -6.60
C ARG A 203 -7.81 5.11 -6.27
N PHE A 204 -6.79 5.93 -6.50
CA PHE A 204 -5.40 5.56 -6.23
C PHE A 204 -5.10 5.49 -4.73
N MET A 205 -5.56 6.45 -3.94
CA MET A 205 -5.35 6.44 -2.49
C MET A 205 -6.08 5.29 -1.78
N THR A 206 -7.23 4.87 -2.29
CA THR A 206 -8.01 3.75 -1.73
C THR A 206 -7.65 2.39 -2.33
N SER A 207 -6.78 2.35 -3.34
CA SER A 207 -6.35 1.09 -3.97
C SER A 207 -5.48 0.25 -3.02
N THR A 208 -5.32 -1.04 -3.33
CA THR A 208 -4.34 -1.91 -2.68
C THR A 208 -2.92 -1.76 -3.24
N ASN A 209 -2.76 -1.02 -4.33
CA ASN A 209 -1.49 -0.77 -4.98
C ASN A 209 -0.75 0.38 -4.27
N HIS A 210 0.29 0.04 -3.52
CA HIS A 210 1.04 1.03 -2.76
C HIS A 210 1.76 2.08 -3.64
N HIS A 211 2.12 1.76 -4.89
CA HIS A 211 2.67 2.75 -5.82
C HIS A 211 1.64 3.83 -6.16
N TYR A 212 0.38 3.44 -6.39
CA TYR A 212 -0.72 4.37 -6.58
C TYR A 212 -0.94 5.24 -5.35
N GLN A 213 -0.92 4.65 -4.16
CA GLN A 213 -1.08 5.37 -2.90
C GLN A 213 -0.02 6.46 -2.72
N TYR A 214 1.27 6.13 -2.93
CA TYR A 214 2.36 7.12 -2.87
C TYR A 214 2.17 8.23 -3.91
N TRP A 215 1.94 7.83 -5.16
CA TRP A 215 1.80 8.76 -6.28
C TRP A 215 0.65 9.75 -6.08
N ALA A 216 -0.51 9.27 -5.62
CA ALA A 216 -1.68 10.11 -5.42
C ALA A 216 -1.54 11.00 -4.20
N LEU A 217 -0.99 10.48 -3.10
CA LEU A 217 -0.74 11.28 -1.91
C LEU A 217 0.17 12.47 -2.21
N ASP A 218 1.27 12.27 -2.96
CA ASP A 218 2.19 13.34 -3.34
C ASP A 218 1.55 14.43 -4.21
N ARG A 219 0.43 14.13 -4.88
CA ARG A 219 -0.33 15.07 -5.72
C ARG A 219 -1.50 15.71 -4.99
N VAL A 220 -2.01 15.05 -3.97
CA VAL A 220 -3.13 15.53 -3.14
C VAL A 220 -2.65 16.54 -2.12
N LEU A 221 -1.46 16.31 -1.55
CA LEU A 221 -0.92 17.21 -0.53
C LEU A 221 -0.49 18.55 -1.15
N GLY A 222 -1.04 19.64 -0.62
CA GLY A 222 -0.62 20.98 -0.95
C GLY A 222 0.73 21.36 -0.32
N PRO A 223 1.20 22.60 -0.54
CA PRO A 223 2.44 23.09 0.06
C PRO A 223 2.48 22.88 1.58
N GLY A 224 3.58 22.35 2.09
CA GLY A 224 3.75 22.05 3.52
C GLY A 224 2.92 20.87 4.06
N GLY A 225 2.31 20.07 3.18
CA GLY A 225 1.55 18.88 3.58
C GLY A 225 0.06 19.12 3.85
N GLN A 226 -0.49 20.24 3.38
CA GLN A 226 -1.90 20.56 3.58
C GLN A 226 -2.81 19.55 2.88
N VAL A 227 -3.82 19.07 3.59
CA VAL A 227 -4.77 18.07 3.08
C VAL A 227 -6.07 18.77 2.67
N PRO A 228 -6.47 18.72 1.39
CA PRO A 228 -7.77 19.24 0.98
C PRO A 228 -8.91 18.50 1.70
N PRO A 229 -10.01 19.19 2.09
CA PRO A 229 -11.09 18.56 2.84
C PRO A 229 -11.70 17.32 2.17
N THR A 230 -11.77 17.31 0.82
CA THR A 230 -12.31 16.18 0.05
C THR A 230 -11.49 14.90 0.22
N PHE A 231 -10.20 15.01 0.56
CA PHE A 231 -9.27 13.89 0.72
C PHE A 231 -8.96 13.52 2.17
N ALA A 232 -9.61 14.17 3.15
CA ALA A 232 -9.34 13.92 4.56
C ALA A 232 -9.62 12.45 4.95
N ALA A 233 -10.71 11.88 4.43
CA ALA A 233 -11.09 10.49 4.70
C ALA A 233 -10.08 9.50 4.10
N ASP A 234 -9.60 9.76 2.88
CA ASP A 234 -8.62 8.88 2.22
C ASP A 234 -7.27 8.89 2.93
N VAL A 235 -6.81 10.05 3.38
CA VAL A 235 -5.58 10.17 4.18
C VAL A 235 -5.71 9.38 5.48
N GLN A 236 -6.84 9.49 6.17
CA GLN A 236 -7.12 8.69 7.37
C GLN A 236 -7.18 7.19 7.04
N GLY A 237 -7.85 6.81 5.96
CA GLY A 237 -7.91 5.44 5.46
C GLY A 237 -6.54 4.86 5.16
N LEU A 238 -5.67 5.64 4.50
CA LEU A 238 -4.30 5.27 4.16
C LEU A 238 -3.44 5.05 5.40
N ILE A 239 -3.55 5.92 6.41
CA ILE A 239 -2.82 5.79 7.68
C ILE A 239 -3.27 4.56 8.48
N ARG A 240 -4.54 4.14 8.36
CA ARG A 240 -5.05 2.88 8.92
C ARG A 240 -4.91 1.68 7.97
N GLY A 241 -4.29 1.88 6.82
CA GLY A 241 -4.11 0.85 5.81
C GLY A 241 -3.23 -0.31 6.28
N LYS A 242 -3.29 -1.42 5.54
CA LYS A 242 -2.51 -2.63 5.85
C LYS A 242 -1.00 -2.44 5.65
N ASN A 243 -0.59 -1.54 4.76
CA ASN A 243 0.82 -1.30 4.47
C ASN A 243 1.39 -0.24 5.43
N VAL A 244 2.25 -0.68 6.36
CA VAL A 244 2.87 0.19 7.37
C VAL A 244 3.75 1.29 6.78
N PHE A 245 4.34 1.07 5.60
CA PHE A 245 5.21 2.05 4.96
C PHE A 245 4.41 3.22 4.39
N THR A 246 3.34 2.95 3.63
CA THR A 246 2.46 4.01 3.11
C THR A 246 1.72 4.73 4.24
N ALA A 247 1.29 4.00 5.28
CA ALA A 247 0.68 4.59 6.47
C ALA A 247 1.61 5.58 7.18
N ARG A 248 2.88 5.20 7.40
CA ARG A 248 3.87 6.09 8.01
C ARG A 248 4.21 7.28 7.12
N TYR A 249 4.36 7.04 5.83
CA TYR A 249 4.65 8.10 4.87
C TYR A 249 3.54 9.16 4.85
N ALA A 250 2.28 8.73 4.78
CA ALA A 250 1.12 9.61 4.88
C ALA A 250 1.12 10.43 6.17
N LEU A 251 1.25 9.76 7.32
CA LEU A 251 1.28 10.42 8.62
C LEU A 251 2.39 11.48 8.75
N GLN A 252 3.57 11.20 8.22
CA GLN A 252 4.72 12.10 8.28
C GLN A 252 4.52 13.33 7.40
N LYS A 253 3.99 13.14 6.19
CA LYS A 253 3.83 14.20 5.17
C LYS A 253 2.67 15.15 5.45
N VAL A 254 1.60 14.67 6.07
CA VAL A 254 0.42 15.49 6.41
C VAL A 254 0.81 16.61 7.39
N ALA A 255 0.40 17.86 7.14
CA ALA A 255 0.71 19.01 7.99
C ALA A 255 0.22 18.81 9.45
N PRO A 256 0.91 19.33 10.46
CA PRO A 256 0.46 19.24 11.86
C PRO A 256 -0.95 19.79 12.08
N ASP A 257 -1.32 20.89 11.40
CA ASP A 257 -2.62 21.53 11.57
C ASP A 257 -3.81 20.67 11.12
N PHE A 258 -3.58 19.69 10.25
CA PHE A 258 -4.59 18.70 9.91
C PHE A 258 -5.12 18.01 11.18
N TRP A 259 -4.29 17.84 12.20
CA TRP A 259 -4.65 17.16 13.44
C TRP A 259 -5.22 18.10 14.51
N ASN A 260 -5.44 19.39 14.27
CA ASN A 260 -5.86 20.35 15.30
C ASN A 260 -7.36 20.32 15.67
N THR A 261 -8.08 19.27 15.30
CA THR A 261 -9.49 19.06 15.69
C THR A 261 -9.61 17.93 16.73
N PRO A 262 -10.51 18.04 17.73
CA PRO A 262 -10.74 16.98 18.71
C PRO A 262 -11.06 15.61 18.07
N GLU A 263 -11.77 15.61 16.95
CA GLU A 263 -12.19 14.40 16.22
C GLU A 263 -10.97 13.67 15.66
N ARG A 264 -10.09 14.38 14.94
CA ARG A 264 -8.88 13.79 14.34
C ARG A 264 -7.84 13.39 15.38
N GLN A 265 -7.71 14.13 16.49
CA GLN A 265 -6.85 13.73 17.59
C GLN A 265 -7.34 12.45 18.27
N ARG A 266 -8.64 12.36 18.58
CA ARG A 266 -9.25 11.12 19.09
C ARG A 266 -9.08 9.96 18.12
N TRP A 267 -9.27 10.19 16.83
CA TRP A 267 -9.05 9.20 15.79
C TRP A 267 -7.59 8.73 15.72
N LEU A 268 -6.63 9.65 15.84
CA LEU A 268 -5.20 9.34 15.81
C LEU A 268 -4.79 8.54 17.06
N TRP A 269 -5.35 8.87 18.22
CA TRP A 269 -5.18 8.12 19.46
C TRP A 269 -5.76 6.70 19.37
N ASP A 270 -6.98 6.53 18.86
CA ASP A 270 -7.58 5.21 18.61
C ASP A 270 -6.75 4.38 17.61
N THR A 271 -6.15 5.05 16.62
CA THR A 271 -5.21 4.41 15.69
C THR A 271 -3.95 3.93 16.40
N TYR A 272 -3.36 4.76 17.27
CA TYR A 272 -2.22 4.38 18.10
C TYR A 272 -2.50 3.13 18.94
N LEU A 273 -3.67 3.04 19.59
CA LEU A 273 -4.01 1.90 20.44
C LEU A 273 -4.11 0.56 19.68
N LYS A 274 -4.39 0.59 18.37
CA LYS A 274 -4.58 -0.59 17.52
C LYS A 274 -3.39 -0.90 16.61
N ALA A 275 -2.48 0.07 16.45
CA ALA A 275 -1.38 -0.01 15.49
C ALA A 275 -0.24 -0.90 16.00
N GLY A 276 0.54 -1.46 15.07
CA GLY A 276 1.83 -2.06 15.39
C GLY A 276 2.85 -1.02 15.86
N TYR A 277 3.87 -1.49 16.59
CA TYR A 277 4.85 -0.64 17.29
C TYR A 277 5.45 0.49 16.42
N THR A 278 5.84 0.19 15.19
CA THR A 278 6.46 1.17 14.28
C THR A 278 5.54 2.35 13.97
N LEU A 279 4.23 2.09 13.77
CA LEU A 279 3.25 3.13 13.52
C LEU A 279 2.86 3.85 14.82
N GLN A 280 2.82 3.15 15.96
CA GLN A 280 2.63 3.77 17.28
C GLN A 280 3.69 4.86 17.55
N LEU A 281 4.98 4.56 17.33
CA LEU A 281 6.05 5.55 17.48
C LEU A 281 5.90 6.71 16.51
N ALA A 282 5.54 6.45 15.26
CA ALA A 282 5.34 7.50 14.26
C ALA A 282 4.20 8.45 14.67
N ILE A 283 3.12 7.92 15.25
CA ILE A 283 2.00 8.72 15.77
C ILE A 283 2.44 9.60 16.93
N LEU A 284 3.14 9.04 17.92
CA LEU A 284 3.63 9.84 19.05
C LEU A 284 4.59 10.95 18.59
N LYS A 285 5.51 10.63 17.68
CA LYS A 285 6.43 11.62 17.06
C LYS A 285 5.68 12.67 16.22
N LYS A 286 4.56 12.32 15.59
CA LYS A 286 3.74 13.31 14.88
C LYS A 286 3.09 14.29 15.86
N LEU A 287 2.57 13.77 16.97
CA LEU A 287 1.90 14.56 17.99
C LEU A 287 2.83 15.57 18.68
N THR A 288 4.15 15.32 18.74
CA THR A 288 5.09 16.32 19.32
C THR A 288 5.24 17.57 18.47
N THR A 289 4.88 17.50 17.18
CA THR A 289 4.86 18.64 16.25
C THR A 289 3.47 19.26 16.09
N THR A 290 2.47 18.69 16.76
CA THR A 290 1.06 19.08 16.66
C THR A 290 0.64 19.79 17.94
N ARG A 291 -0.29 20.75 17.84
CA ARG A 291 -0.93 21.31 19.04
C ARG A 291 -1.80 20.24 19.71
N LEU A 292 -1.31 19.63 20.78
CA LEU A 292 -2.09 18.65 21.54
C LEU A 292 -3.30 19.32 22.19
N LEU A 293 -4.48 18.73 22.04
CA LEU A 293 -5.70 19.22 22.66
C LEU A 293 -5.91 18.59 24.04
N PRO A 294 -6.45 19.35 25.03
CA PRO A 294 -6.67 18.85 26.38
C PRO A 294 -7.51 17.56 26.45
N THR A 295 -8.35 17.30 25.46
CA THR A 295 -9.17 16.09 25.36
C THR A 295 -8.36 14.80 25.25
N LEU A 296 -7.09 14.85 24.84
CA LEU A 296 -6.22 13.67 24.74
C LEU A 296 -5.33 13.44 25.96
N THR A 297 -5.13 14.45 26.83
CA THR A 297 -4.14 14.35 27.90
C THR A 297 -4.54 13.32 28.96
N GLU A 298 -5.83 13.20 29.27
CA GLU A 298 -6.35 12.18 30.20
C GLU A 298 -6.16 10.74 29.67
N PRO A 299 -6.60 10.39 28.44
CA PRO A 299 -6.31 9.07 27.85
C PRO A 299 -4.81 8.75 27.77
N MET A 300 -3.97 9.73 27.41
CA MET A 300 -2.52 9.55 27.34
C MET A 300 -1.91 9.28 28.72
N ALA A 301 -2.30 10.06 29.72
CA ALA A 301 -1.89 9.85 31.10
C ALA A 301 -2.26 8.43 31.53
N GLY A 302 -3.52 8.00 31.35
CA GLY A 302 -3.98 6.66 31.71
C GLY A 302 -3.22 5.51 31.02
N HIS A 303 -2.61 5.75 29.86
CA HIS A 303 -1.87 4.74 29.10
C HIS A 303 -0.39 4.61 29.48
N LEU A 304 0.19 5.57 30.21
CA LEU A 304 1.61 5.55 30.61
C LEU A 304 2.11 4.21 31.20
N PRO A 305 1.35 3.47 32.04
CA PRO A 305 1.83 2.21 32.61
C PRO A 305 2.02 1.09 31.60
N ASN A 306 1.29 1.15 30.48
CA ASN A 306 1.32 0.15 29.42
C ASN A 306 2.35 0.48 28.33
N ALA A 307 2.99 1.64 28.41
CA ALA A 307 3.92 2.13 27.41
C ALA A 307 5.31 1.52 27.61
N ASN A 308 5.96 1.10 26.53
CA ASN A 308 7.38 0.73 26.59
C ASN A 308 8.27 1.97 26.82
N PRO A 309 9.58 1.82 27.08
CA PRO A 309 10.43 2.96 27.49
C PRO A 309 10.46 4.15 26.51
N GLU A 310 10.44 3.89 25.20
CA GLU A 310 10.40 4.95 24.19
C GLU A 310 9.03 5.61 24.13
N GLN A 311 7.95 4.82 24.12
CA GLN A 311 6.57 5.33 24.14
C GLN A 311 6.29 6.16 25.39
N PHE A 312 6.72 5.67 26.57
CA PHE A 312 6.58 6.36 27.84
C PHE A 312 7.26 7.72 27.79
N THR A 313 8.49 7.77 27.27
CA THR A 313 9.24 9.02 27.13
C THR A 313 8.52 10.01 26.22
N LEU A 314 8.02 9.56 25.06
CA LEU A 314 7.28 10.42 24.15
C LEU A 314 5.96 10.91 24.75
N LEU A 315 5.19 10.04 25.39
CA LEU A 315 3.92 10.39 26.06
C LEU A 315 4.14 11.38 27.20
N LEU A 316 5.14 11.14 28.05
CA LEU A 316 5.43 12.03 29.17
C LEU A 316 5.88 13.42 28.67
N ASN A 317 6.67 13.47 27.60
CA ASN A 317 7.07 14.73 26.98
C ASN A 317 5.87 15.50 26.39
N LEU A 318 4.92 14.79 25.76
CA LEU A 318 3.68 15.39 25.24
C LEU A 318 2.84 16.03 26.36
N LEU A 319 2.73 15.34 27.51
CA LEU A 319 2.04 15.86 28.70
C LEU A 319 2.80 17.03 29.32
N ALA A 320 4.13 16.94 29.43
CA ALA A 320 4.98 17.98 29.99
C ALA A 320 4.98 19.28 29.17
N ALA A 321 4.78 19.18 27.85
CA ALA A 321 4.66 20.34 26.97
C ALA A 321 3.36 21.14 27.17
N GLN A 322 2.39 20.62 27.93
CA GLN A 322 1.15 21.34 28.19
C GLN A 322 1.35 22.40 29.29
N PRO A 323 0.91 23.66 29.06
CA PRO A 323 1.03 24.72 30.08
C PRO A 323 0.34 24.38 31.40
N ALA A 324 -0.78 23.67 31.33
CA ALA A 324 -1.51 23.18 32.48
C ALA A 324 -2.22 21.87 32.14
N LEU A 325 -2.06 20.86 32.98
CA LEU A 325 -2.82 19.61 32.90
C LEU A 325 -4.14 19.74 33.65
N SER A 326 -5.22 19.18 33.07
CA SER A 326 -6.52 19.13 33.74
C SER A 326 -6.47 18.32 35.03
N GLU A 327 -7.38 18.60 35.97
CA GLU A 327 -7.48 17.84 37.22
C GLU A 327 -7.65 16.34 36.99
N LYS A 328 -8.45 15.94 35.98
CA LYS A 328 -8.62 14.54 35.58
C LYS A 328 -7.32 13.91 35.12
N THR A 329 -6.54 14.64 34.31
CA THR A 329 -5.22 14.18 33.87
C THR A 329 -4.26 14.02 35.04
N GLN A 330 -4.22 15.00 35.96
CA GLN A 330 -3.38 14.94 37.15
C GLN A 330 -3.77 13.76 38.05
N LEU A 331 -5.07 13.50 38.24
CA LEU A 331 -5.58 12.34 38.98
C LEU A 331 -5.18 11.01 38.32
N ALA A 332 -5.31 10.90 37.00
CA ALA A 332 -4.91 9.70 36.25
C ALA A 332 -3.42 9.40 36.41
N MET A 333 -2.56 10.43 36.36
CA MET A 333 -1.13 10.30 36.61
C MET A 333 -0.83 9.95 38.08
N ALA A 334 -1.49 10.61 39.03
CA ALA A 334 -1.26 10.38 40.46
C ALA A 334 -1.61 8.94 40.88
N GLY A 335 -2.65 8.37 40.27
CA GLY A 335 -3.03 6.97 40.47
C GLY A 335 -1.95 5.96 40.05
N GLN A 336 -0.96 6.38 39.28
CA GLN A 336 0.12 5.51 38.80
C GLN A 336 1.37 5.56 39.68
N LEU A 337 1.45 6.46 40.65
CA LEU A 337 2.60 6.56 41.57
C LEU A 337 2.76 5.31 42.46
N SER A 338 1.73 4.46 42.55
CA SER A 338 1.83 3.15 43.19
C SER A 338 2.30 2.03 42.26
N GLY A 339 2.66 2.33 41.01
CA GLY A 339 3.10 1.35 40.01
C GLY A 339 4.43 0.67 40.37
N SER A 340 4.71 -0.44 39.67
CA SER A 340 5.87 -1.30 39.93
C SER A 340 7.17 -0.82 39.28
N ASN A 341 7.12 0.06 38.28
CA ASN A 341 8.31 0.58 37.60
C ASN A 341 8.82 1.86 38.30
N PRO A 342 9.96 1.80 39.01
CA PRO A 342 10.45 2.94 39.80
C PRO A 342 10.82 4.15 38.94
N ASP A 343 11.41 3.93 37.76
CA ASP A 343 11.83 5.00 36.86
C ASP A 343 10.62 5.77 36.31
N TYR A 344 9.56 5.05 35.95
CA TYR A 344 8.34 5.66 35.44
C TYR A 344 7.64 6.46 36.53
N THR A 345 7.47 5.87 37.72
CA THR A 345 6.80 6.54 38.84
C THR A 345 7.55 7.78 39.30
N ALA A 346 8.89 7.73 39.35
CA ALA A 346 9.72 8.90 39.65
C ALA A 346 9.54 10.03 38.62
N ARG A 347 9.53 9.72 37.32
CA ARG A 347 9.34 10.72 36.25
C ARG A 347 7.91 11.29 36.23
N ILE A 348 6.90 10.47 36.51
CA ILE A 348 5.51 10.93 36.68
C ILE A 348 5.41 11.88 37.87
N TYR A 349 6.02 11.53 39.00
CA TYR A 349 6.06 12.35 40.20
C TYR A 349 6.72 13.72 39.94
N GLN A 350 7.85 13.74 39.23
CA GLN A 350 8.54 14.98 38.83
C GLN A 350 7.63 15.89 37.99
N LEU A 351 6.94 15.32 36.99
CA LEU A 351 6.00 16.09 36.16
C LEU A 351 4.84 16.63 37.00
N LEU A 352 4.21 15.81 37.85
CA LEU A 352 3.14 16.28 38.75
C LEU A 352 3.61 17.42 39.67
N THR A 353 4.83 17.33 40.20
CA THR A 353 5.42 18.38 41.04
C THR A 353 5.52 19.72 40.28
N SER A 354 5.95 19.68 39.02
CA SER A 354 6.03 20.89 38.18
C SER A 354 4.66 21.53 37.90
N GLN A 355 3.58 20.73 37.90
CA GLN A 355 2.21 21.19 37.64
C GLN A 355 1.51 21.80 38.87
N ARG A 356 2.12 21.69 40.07
CA ARG A 356 1.60 22.26 41.34
C ARG A 356 0.11 21.94 41.57
N PRO A 357 -0.27 20.65 41.65
CA PRO A 357 -1.65 20.23 41.73
C PRO A 357 -2.35 20.80 42.97
N LYS A 358 -3.57 21.29 42.78
CA LYS A 358 -4.44 21.80 43.87
C LYS A 358 -5.37 20.72 44.44
N ASN A 359 -5.61 19.65 43.69
CA ASN A 359 -6.47 18.56 44.12
C ASN A 359 -5.85 17.80 45.30
N ARG A 360 -6.60 17.66 46.40
CA ARG A 360 -6.12 17.00 47.63
C ARG A 360 -5.79 15.52 47.45
N ALA A 361 -6.53 14.80 46.60
CA ALA A 361 -6.27 13.40 46.33
C ALA A 361 -4.95 13.21 45.57
N VAL A 362 -4.66 14.09 44.60
CA VAL A 362 -3.36 14.12 43.91
C VAL A 362 -2.22 14.36 44.91
N GLN A 363 -2.35 15.38 45.75
CA GLN A 363 -1.36 15.70 46.79
C GLN A 363 -1.14 14.54 47.77
N ALA A 364 -2.21 13.86 48.18
CA ALA A 364 -2.12 12.70 49.07
C ALA A 364 -1.35 11.53 48.43
N GLN A 365 -1.59 11.24 47.14
CA GLN A 365 -0.84 10.20 46.42
C GLN A 365 0.63 10.56 46.26
N MET A 366 0.93 11.83 45.98
CA MET A 366 2.30 12.35 45.90
C MET A 366 3.04 12.22 47.25
N ALA A 367 2.39 12.55 48.37
CA ALA A 367 2.97 12.41 49.70
C ALA A 367 3.26 10.94 50.04
N ARG A 368 2.33 10.02 49.71
CA ARG A 368 2.52 8.58 49.90
C ARG A 368 3.71 8.02 49.11
N PHE A 369 3.93 8.52 47.89
CA PHE A 369 5.08 8.15 47.07
C PHE A 369 6.40 8.59 47.72
N GLN A 370 6.48 9.82 48.21
CA GLN A 370 7.67 10.33 48.90
C GLN A 370 7.99 9.59 50.21
N SER A 371 6.97 9.12 50.93
CA SER A 371 7.17 8.41 52.21
C SER A 371 7.62 6.95 52.06
N LYS A 372 7.67 6.39 50.84
CA LYS A 372 8.13 5.01 50.64
C LYS A 372 9.67 4.95 50.81
N PRO A 373 10.20 4.09 51.69
CA PRO A 373 11.64 3.90 51.80
C PRO A 373 12.18 3.32 50.49
N VAL A 374 13.27 3.90 49.98
CA VAL A 374 14.01 3.37 48.83
C VAL A 374 14.58 2.00 49.23
N GLN A 375 13.99 0.91 48.74
CA GLN A 375 14.59 -0.41 48.92
C GLN A 375 15.88 -0.48 48.09
N PRO A 376 17.03 -0.85 48.67
CA PRO A 376 18.26 -1.03 47.92
C PRO A 376 18.08 -2.15 46.89
N GLN A 377 18.42 -1.86 45.64
CA GLN A 377 18.49 -2.86 44.58
C GLN A 377 19.66 -3.81 44.91
N HIS A 378 19.37 -5.10 45.04
CA HIS A 378 20.37 -6.17 45.17
C HIS A 378 20.82 -6.68 43.81
#